data_AF-A0A150QAM3-F1
#
_entry.id   AF-A0A150QAM3-F1
#
_cell.length_a   1.000
_cell.length_b   1.000
_cell.length_c   1.000
_cell.angle_alpha   90.00
_cell.angle_beta   90.00
_cell.angle_gamma   90.00
#
_symmetry.space_group_name_H-M   'P 1'
#
loop_
_entity.id
_entity.type
_entity.pdbx_description
1 polymer ?
#
loop_
_entity_poly.entity_id
_entity_poly.type
_entity_poly.pdbx_seq_one_letter_code
_entity_poly.pdbx_strand_id
1 'polypeptide(L)'
;MTRQVECWFDFGSNYSYIAISRITPLARDARVDIVWRPFLLGPVFKRLGWDTSPFVLQKEKGEYAFMDTARACARYGVPWRRPTTFPRAAVHTMRVAAAFAEQPWVGDYCRRVMQLNFAEDKDINTDEVAAQVLDELGLDGRKHVQEAQAEARKARLRAFSEEAIRRKIFGAPTFFVGDEMFWGNDRLEDALAKASAG
;
A
#
# COMPACT_ATOMS: atom_id res chain seq x y z
N MET A 1 18.43 17.94 7.13
CA MET A 1 17.51 17.41 6.10
C MET A 1 16.49 16.53 6.80
N THR A 2 15.23 16.50 6.36
CA THR A 2 14.22 15.65 6.99
C THR A 2 14.49 14.19 6.58
N ARG A 3 14.66 13.29 7.55
CA ARG A 3 14.89 11.86 7.34
C ARG A 3 13.58 11.16 7.00
N GLN A 4 13.19 11.18 5.74
CA GLN A 4 11.88 10.68 5.31
C GLN A 4 11.99 9.70 4.16
N VAL A 5 11.11 8.70 4.18
CA VAL A 5 10.86 7.78 3.07
C VAL A 5 9.42 7.96 2.64
N GLU A 6 9.21 8.29 1.36
CA GLU A 6 7.89 8.16 0.78
C GLU A 6 7.58 6.69 0.49
N CYS A 7 6.41 6.22 0.89
CA CYS A 7 5.96 4.86 0.67
C CYS A 7 4.74 4.84 -0.24
N TRP A 8 4.94 4.41 -1.49
CA TRP A 8 3.93 4.29 -2.53
C TRP A 8 3.42 2.84 -2.61
N PHE A 9 2.12 2.63 -2.38
CA PHE A 9 1.53 1.29 -2.29
C PHE A 9 0.07 1.24 -2.78
N ASP A 10 -0.38 0.01 -3.03
CA ASP A 10 -1.75 -0.36 -3.40
C ASP A 10 -2.16 -1.59 -2.55
N PHE A 11 -3.37 -1.58 -1.98
CA PHE A 11 -3.93 -2.68 -1.19
C PHE A 11 -4.13 -3.98 -1.99
N GLY A 12 -4.17 -3.92 -3.32
CA GLY A 12 -4.19 -5.09 -4.20
C GLY A 12 -2.81 -5.72 -4.46
N SER A 13 -1.70 -5.13 -4.00
CA SER A 13 -0.34 -5.66 -4.20
C SER A 13 0.11 -6.55 -3.05
N ASN A 14 0.47 -7.78 -3.41
CA ASN A 14 1.06 -8.78 -2.51
C ASN A 14 2.40 -8.34 -1.92
N TYR A 15 3.26 -7.68 -2.69
CA TYR A 15 4.53 -7.17 -2.16
C TYR A 15 4.34 -5.92 -1.30
N SER A 16 3.33 -5.09 -1.60
CA SER A 16 2.98 -3.97 -0.73
C SER A 16 2.56 -4.48 0.64
N TYR A 17 1.85 -5.61 0.71
CA TYR A 17 1.42 -6.20 1.99
C TYR A 17 2.59 -6.50 2.90
N ILE A 18 3.62 -7.14 2.36
CA ILE A 18 4.82 -7.50 3.12
C ILE A 18 5.50 -6.24 3.64
N ALA A 19 5.69 -5.23 2.78
CA ALA A 19 6.32 -3.98 3.15
C ALA A 19 5.52 -3.21 4.22
N ILE A 20 4.21 -3.03 4.03
CA ILE A 20 3.36 -2.30 4.98
C ILE A 20 3.29 -3.02 6.33
N SER A 21 3.33 -4.35 6.33
CA SER A 21 3.32 -5.14 7.58
C SER A 21 4.54 -4.91 8.46
N ARG A 22 5.67 -4.45 7.89
CA ARG A 22 6.95 -4.32 8.59
C ARG A 22 7.54 -2.91 8.64
N ILE A 23 7.04 -1.97 7.82
CA ILE A 23 7.67 -0.66 7.65
C ILE A 23 7.69 0.19 8.92
N THR A 24 6.61 0.21 9.72
CA THR A 24 6.51 1.06 10.92
C THR A 24 7.60 0.79 11.95
N PRO A 25 7.80 -0.47 12.45
CA PRO A 25 8.87 -0.73 13.39
C PRO A 25 10.26 -0.49 12.76
N LEU A 26 10.48 -0.85 11.49
CA LEU A 26 11.77 -0.62 10.83
C LEU A 26 12.11 0.87 10.71
N ALA A 27 11.14 1.70 10.33
CA ALA A 27 11.33 3.15 10.21
C ALA A 27 11.56 3.81 11.56
N ARG A 28 10.84 3.37 12.60
CA ARG A 28 11.08 3.81 13.99
C ARG A 28 12.50 3.49 14.44
N ASP A 29 12.96 2.26 14.23
CA ASP A 29 14.29 1.81 14.65
C ASP A 29 15.39 2.58 13.87
N ALA A 30 15.13 2.93 12.60
CA ALA A 30 16.00 3.77 11.77
C ALA A 30 15.88 5.29 12.04
N ARG A 31 14.91 5.73 12.86
CA ARG A 31 14.56 7.15 13.10
C ARG A 31 14.26 7.90 11.81
N VAL A 32 13.45 7.30 10.95
CA VAL A 32 13.00 7.81 9.66
C VAL A 32 11.48 7.97 9.68
N ASP A 33 10.97 9.11 9.20
CA ASP A 33 9.53 9.32 9.04
C ASP A 33 9.03 8.66 7.75
N ILE A 34 7.82 8.09 7.81
CA ILE A 34 7.16 7.53 6.63
C ILE A 34 6.17 8.56 6.09
N VAL A 35 6.31 8.91 4.82
CA VAL A 35 5.35 9.72 4.08
C VAL A 35 4.47 8.79 3.25
N TRP A 36 3.23 8.58 3.69
CA TRP A 36 2.31 7.65 3.05
C TRP A 36 1.78 8.20 1.72
N ARG A 37 1.87 7.38 0.66
CA ARG A 37 1.45 7.72 -0.71
C ARG A 37 0.60 6.60 -1.34
N PRO A 38 -0.61 6.33 -0.80
CA PRO A 38 -1.50 5.33 -1.38
C PRO A 38 -1.90 5.72 -2.82
N PHE A 39 -1.79 4.79 -3.75
CA PHE A 39 -2.17 4.99 -5.15
C PHE A 39 -2.75 3.72 -5.77
N LEU A 40 -3.41 3.85 -6.93
CA LEU A 40 -3.94 2.68 -7.65
C LEU A 40 -2.97 2.23 -8.75
N LEU A 41 -2.64 0.94 -8.77
CA LEU A 41 -1.86 0.30 -9.83
C LEU A 41 -2.66 0.16 -11.14
N GLY A 42 -3.98 0.05 -11.08
CA GLY A 42 -4.84 -0.06 -12.28
C GLY A 42 -4.58 1.02 -13.32
N PRO A 43 -4.62 2.32 -12.97
CA PRO A 43 -4.23 3.41 -13.87
C PRO A 43 -2.79 3.32 -14.41
N VAL A 44 -1.84 2.86 -13.60
CA VAL A 44 -0.44 2.64 -14.02
C VAL A 44 -0.36 1.54 -15.07
N PHE A 45 -1.00 0.39 -14.82
CA PHE A 45 -1.06 -0.73 -15.77
C PHE A 45 -1.72 -0.32 -17.09
N LYS A 46 -2.86 0.40 -17.03
CA LYS A 46 -3.52 0.91 -18.24
C LYS A 46 -2.61 1.81 -19.06
N ARG A 47 -1.81 2.68 -18.41
CA ARG A 47 -0.83 3.55 -19.09
C ARG A 47 0.29 2.76 -19.76
N LEU A 48 0.64 1.58 -19.21
CA LEU A 48 1.61 0.63 -19.75
C LEU A 48 1.01 -0.34 -20.79
N GLY A 49 -0.29 -0.24 -21.10
CA GLY A 49 -0.97 -1.09 -22.07
C GLY A 49 -1.46 -2.42 -21.51
N TRP A 50 -1.68 -2.52 -20.20
CA TRP A 50 -2.19 -3.72 -19.53
C TRP A 50 -3.56 -3.46 -18.91
N ASP A 51 -4.48 -4.42 -19.07
CA ASP A 51 -5.82 -4.36 -18.48
C ASP A 51 -5.86 -4.83 -17.02
N THR A 52 -4.82 -5.53 -16.56
CA THR A 52 -4.69 -6.05 -15.20
C THR A 52 -3.22 -6.27 -14.81
N SER A 53 -2.98 -6.82 -13.62
CA SER A 53 -1.65 -7.14 -13.12
C SER A 53 -0.86 -8.05 -14.07
N PRO A 54 0.44 -7.79 -14.30
CA PRO A 54 1.33 -8.70 -15.03
C PRO A 54 1.36 -10.12 -14.45
N PHE A 55 1.10 -10.27 -13.14
CA PHE A 55 1.03 -11.59 -12.50
C PHE A 55 -0.23 -12.38 -12.88
N VAL A 56 -1.25 -11.73 -13.44
CA VAL A 56 -2.42 -12.41 -14.02
C VAL A 56 -2.19 -12.65 -15.52
N LEU A 57 -1.58 -11.69 -16.22
CA LEU A 57 -1.31 -11.80 -17.66
C LEU A 57 -0.24 -12.84 -18.01
N GLN A 58 0.71 -13.09 -17.10
CA GLN A 58 1.81 -14.04 -17.29
C GLN A 58 1.74 -15.12 -16.22
N LYS A 59 1.18 -16.29 -16.57
CA LYS A 59 0.85 -17.35 -15.61
C LYS A 59 2.05 -17.81 -14.79
N GLU A 60 3.18 -18.09 -15.44
CA GLU A 60 4.42 -18.58 -14.83
C GLU A 60 4.98 -17.55 -13.84
N LYS A 61 4.93 -16.28 -14.22
CA LYS A 61 5.34 -15.17 -13.36
C LYS A 61 4.41 -15.02 -12.16
N GLY A 62 3.11 -15.20 -12.37
CA GLY A 62 2.10 -15.19 -11.30
C GLY A 62 2.30 -16.31 -10.29
N GLU A 63 2.49 -17.54 -10.75
CA GLU A 63 2.77 -18.70 -9.91
C GLU A 63 4.05 -18.51 -9.08
N TYR A 64 5.11 -18.01 -9.73
CA TYR A 64 6.33 -17.63 -9.02
C TYR A 64 6.06 -16.55 -7.96
N ALA A 65 5.34 -15.48 -8.31
CA ALA A 65 5.07 -14.38 -7.40
C ALA A 65 4.29 -14.84 -6.15
N PHE A 66 3.31 -15.74 -6.29
CA PHE A 66 2.60 -16.29 -5.13
C PHE A 66 3.51 -17.16 -4.25
N MET A 67 4.34 -18.02 -4.85
CA MET A 67 5.32 -18.83 -4.13
C MET A 67 6.35 -17.95 -3.41
N ASP A 68 6.84 -16.90 -4.06
CA ASP A 68 7.79 -15.96 -3.47
C ASP A 68 7.19 -15.13 -2.34
N THR A 69 5.94 -14.67 -2.52
CA THR A 69 5.20 -13.97 -1.46
C THR A 69 5.07 -14.85 -0.21
N ALA A 70 4.70 -16.11 -0.37
CA ALA A 70 4.59 -17.04 0.77
C ALA A 70 5.93 -17.21 1.49
N ARG A 71 7.04 -17.33 0.74
CA ARG A 71 8.41 -17.43 1.30
C ARG A 71 8.81 -16.14 2.03
N ALA A 72 8.53 -14.98 1.46
CA ALA A 72 8.84 -13.70 2.06
C ALA A 72 8.01 -13.46 3.33
N CYS A 73 6.71 -13.74 3.30
CA CYS A 73 5.84 -13.68 4.47
C CYS A 73 6.35 -14.59 5.61
N ALA A 74 6.72 -15.84 5.31
CA ALA A 74 7.30 -16.75 6.29
C ALA A 74 8.62 -16.21 6.87
N ARG A 75 9.49 -15.62 6.03
CA ARG A 75 10.76 -15.01 6.47
C ARG A 75 10.55 -13.86 7.46
N TYR A 76 9.54 -13.03 7.24
CA TYR A 76 9.29 -11.83 8.04
C TYR A 76 8.25 -12.02 9.15
N GLY A 77 7.72 -13.24 9.34
CA GLY A 77 6.67 -13.51 10.33
C GLY A 77 5.33 -12.81 10.00
N VAL A 78 5.07 -12.54 8.72
CA VAL A 78 3.83 -11.92 8.25
C VAL A 78 2.81 -13.03 7.95
N PRO A 79 1.60 -13.01 8.52
CA PRO A 79 0.55 -13.98 8.18
C PRO A 79 0.25 -13.95 6.69
N TRP A 80 0.02 -15.10 6.06
CA TRP A 80 -0.24 -15.14 4.62
C TRP A 80 -1.29 -16.18 4.26
N ARG A 81 -2.25 -15.73 3.46
CA ARG A 81 -3.24 -16.54 2.77
C ARG A 81 -3.29 -16.07 1.33
N ARG A 82 -3.12 -17.02 0.40
CA ARG A 82 -3.31 -16.71 -1.04
C ARG A 82 -4.75 -16.24 -1.23
N PRO A 83 -4.99 -15.02 -1.75
CA PRO A 83 -6.33 -14.51 -1.89
C PRO A 83 -7.08 -15.27 -2.99
N THR A 84 -8.38 -15.47 -2.81
CA THR A 84 -9.26 -16.07 -3.82
C THR A 84 -9.46 -15.16 -5.03
N THR A 85 -9.32 -13.84 -4.85
CA THR A 85 -9.39 -12.82 -5.91
C THR A 85 -8.08 -12.02 -5.96
N PHE A 86 -7.46 -11.93 -7.14
CA PHE A 86 -6.22 -11.18 -7.33
C PHE A 86 -6.14 -10.46 -8.69
N PRO A 87 -5.72 -9.19 -8.74
CA PRO A 87 -5.66 -8.26 -7.61
C PRO A 87 -7.08 -7.93 -7.11
N ARG A 88 -7.25 -7.78 -5.81
CA ARG A 88 -8.53 -7.37 -5.21
C ARG A 88 -8.73 -5.87 -5.41
N ALA A 89 -9.94 -5.45 -5.78
CA ALA A 89 -10.29 -4.04 -5.80
C ALA A 89 -10.25 -3.46 -4.37
N ALA A 90 -9.90 -2.18 -4.23
CA ALA A 90 -9.75 -1.55 -2.92
C ALA A 90 -10.02 -0.03 -2.96
N VAL A 91 -10.79 0.46 -3.93
CA VAL A 91 -11.02 1.89 -4.15
C VAL A 91 -11.59 2.57 -2.91
N HIS A 92 -12.56 1.95 -2.21
CA HIS A 92 -13.19 2.55 -1.04
C HIS A 92 -12.21 2.73 0.12
N THR A 93 -11.49 1.67 0.49
CA THR A 93 -10.47 1.71 1.55
C THR A 93 -9.26 2.57 1.17
N MET A 94 -8.83 2.54 -0.09
CA MET A 94 -7.76 3.42 -0.60
C MET A 94 -8.13 4.91 -0.57
N ARG A 95 -9.41 5.26 -0.73
CA ARG A 95 -9.87 6.65 -0.59
C ARG A 95 -9.69 7.15 0.84
N VAL A 96 -10.01 6.33 1.85
CA VAL A 96 -9.76 6.67 3.25
C VAL A 96 -8.27 6.84 3.50
N ALA A 97 -7.43 5.88 3.08
CA ALA A 97 -5.98 5.99 3.21
C ALA A 97 -5.43 7.28 2.58
N ALA A 98 -5.89 7.62 1.37
CA ALA A 98 -5.45 8.82 0.67
C ALA A 98 -5.95 10.11 1.34
N ALA A 99 -7.21 10.14 1.76
CA ALA A 99 -7.83 11.29 2.42
C ALA A 99 -7.08 11.69 3.70
N PHE A 100 -6.57 10.71 4.43
CA PHE A 100 -5.95 10.86 5.74
C PHE A 100 -4.47 10.46 5.76
N ALA A 101 -3.76 10.57 4.63
CA ALA A 101 -2.37 10.14 4.49
C ALA A 101 -1.38 10.80 5.48
N GLU A 102 -1.72 11.95 6.04
CA GLU A 102 -0.94 12.66 7.07
C GLU A 102 -1.35 12.34 8.51
N GLN A 103 -2.40 11.56 8.72
CA GLN A 103 -2.85 11.23 10.07
C GLN A 103 -1.93 10.18 10.71
N PRO A 104 -1.64 10.30 12.02
CA PRO A 104 -0.71 9.40 12.70
C PRO A 104 -1.16 7.93 12.69
N TRP A 105 -2.47 7.68 12.61
CA TRP A 105 -3.06 6.33 12.60
C TRP A 105 -3.09 5.68 11.21
N VAL A 106 -2.77 6.41 10.12
CA VAL A 106 -3.01 5.92 8.76
C VAL A 106 -2.19 4.68 8.42
N GLY A 107 -0.98 4.55 8.98
CA GLY A 107 -0.15 3.36 8.81
C GLY A 107 -0.79 2.10 9.39
N ASP A 108 -1.41 2.23 10.57
CA ASP A 108 -2.12 1.12 11.22
C ASP A 108 -3.40 0.75 10.46
N TYR A 109 -4.12 1.74 9.94
CA TYR A 109 -5.26 1.53 9.03
C TYR A 109 -4.83 0.74 7.78
N CYS A 110 -3.77 1.19 7.11
CA CYS A 110 -3.26 0.52 5.90
C CYS A 110 -2.85 -0.92 6.18
N ARG A 111 -2.10 -1.15 7.27
CA ARG A 111 -1.71 -2.50 7.69
C ARG A 111 -2.92 -3.39 7.93
N ARG A 112 -3.94 -2.89 8.64
CA ARG A 112 -5.13 -3.67 8.98
C ARG A 112 -5.97 -4.03 7.75
N VAL A 113 -6.19 -3.08 6.83
CA VAL A 113 -6.91 -3.37 5.56
C VAL A 113 -6.17 -4.44 4.75
N MET A 114 -4.84 -4.37 4.66
CA MET A 114 -4.09 -5.38 3.91
C MET A 114 -4.11 -6.77 4.59
N GLN A 115 -4.20 -6.84 5.92
CA GLN A 115 -4.41 -8.09 6.65
C GLN A 115 -5.78 -8.72 6.31
N LEU A 116 -6.85 -7.93 6.19
CA LEU A 116 -8.15 -8.45 5.75
C LEU A 116 -8.05 -9.15 4.39
N ASN A 117 -7.29 -8.59 3.45
CA ASN A 117 -7.10 -9.19 2.13
C ASN A 117 -6.16 -10.41 2.16
N PHE A 118 -4.96 -10.25 2.72
CA PHE A 118 -3.85 -11.20 2.53
C PHE A 118 -3.60 -12.14 3.70
N ALA A 119 -4.31 -12.00 4.83
CA ALA A 119 -4.31 -12.96 5.92
C ALA A 119 -5.69 -13.60 6.13
N GLU A 120 -6.77 -12.86 5.88
CA GLU A 120 -8.14 -13.32 6.14
C GLU A 120 -8.95 -13.65 4.86
N ASP A 121 -8.47 -13.24 3.67
CA ASP A 121 -9.15 -13.41 2.38
C ASP A 121 -10.56 -12.79 2.31
N LYS A 122 -10.70 -11.59 2.90
CA LYS A 122 -11.95 -10.81 2.90
C LYS A 122 -11.98 -9.77 1.79
N ASP A 123 -13.19 -9.44 1.35
CA ASP A 123 -13.38 -8.25 0.52
C ASP A 123 -13.06 -6.98 1.32
N ILE A 124 -12.45 -6.01 0.65
CA ILE A 124 -11.98 -4.74 1.22
C ILE A 124 -12.46 -3.52 0.44
N ASN A 125 -13.31 -3.71 -0.58
CA ASN A 125 -13.74 -2.62 -1.46
C ASN A 125 -15.09 -2.02 -1.06
N THR A 126 -15.36 -1.85 0.23
CA THR A 126 -16.61 -1.24 0.70
C THR A 126 -16.36 -0.18 1.77
N ASP A 127 -17.32 0.74 1.91
CA ASP A 127 -17.30 1.78 2.94
C ASP A 127 -17.48 1.18 4.34
N GLU A 128 -18.24 0.08 4.46
CA GLU A 128 -18.45 -0.64 5.71
C GLU A 128 -17.16 -1.26 6.24
N VAL A 129 -16.36 -1.88 5.37
CA VAL A 129 -15.04 -2.42 5.76
C VAL A 129 -14.11 -1.30 6.20
N ALA A 130 -14.11 -0.18 5.48
CA ALA A 130 -13.30 0.98 5.87
C ALA A 130 -13.71 1.52 7.24
N ALA A 131 -15.01 1.68 7.50
CA ALA A 131 -15.54 2.12 8.78
C ALA A 131 -15.17 1.13 9.90
N GLN A 132 -15.35 -0.17 9.69
CA GLN A 132 -15.02 -1.20 10.66
C GLN A 132 -13.54 -1.14 11.08
N VAL A 133 -12.62 -1.02 10.12
CA VAL A 133 -11.19 -0.94 10.44
C VAL A 133 -10.86 0.32 11.23
N LEU A 134 -11.51 1.45 10.93
CA LEU A 134 -11.34 2.68 11.70
C LEU A 134 -11.90 2.55 13.13
N ASP A 135 -13.06 1.90 13.29
CA ASP A 135 -13.66 1.62 14.60
C ASP A 135 -12.75 0.69 15.43
N GLU A 136 -12.13 -0.32 14.82
CA GLU A 136 -11.13 -1.20 15.44
C GLU A 136 -9.90 -0.42 15.96
N LEU A 137 -9.59 0.73 15.35
CA LEU A 137 -8.52 1.64 15.77
C LEU A 137 -8.98 2.71 16.78
N GLY A 138 -10.24 2.67 17.24
CA GLY A 138 -10.80 3.62 18.19
C GLY A 138 -11.17 4.98 17.58
N LEU A 139 -11.34 5.05 16.26
CA LEU A 139 -11.79 6.24 15.55
C LEU A 139 -13.29 6.17 15.28
N ASP A 140 -13.91 7.29 14.88
CA ASP A 140 -15.30 7.30 14.39
C ASP A 140 -15.32 6.90 12.91
N GLY A 141 -15.45 5.61 12.62
CA GLY A 141 -15.31 5.07 11.27
C GLY A 141 -16.31 5.65 10.28
N ARG A 142 -17.57 5.80 10.69
CA ARG A 142 -18.62 6.39 9.85
C ARG A 142 -18.30 7.84 9.47
N LYS A 143 -17.88 8.65 10.45
CA LYS A 143 -17.50 10.04 10.21
C LYS A 143 -16.32 10.13 9.25
N HIS A 144 -15.26 9.36 9.47
CA HIS A 144 -14.07 9.41 8.62
C HIS A 144 -14.35 8.94 7.19
N VAL A 145 -15.18 7.90 7.02
CA VAL A 145 -15.63 7.46 5.69
C VAL A 145 -16.42 8.56 5.00
N GLN A 146 -17.39 9.18 5.68
CA GLN A 146 -18.14 10.30 5.12
C GLN A 146 -17.23 11.46 4.70
N GLU A 147 -16.27 11.82 5.55
CA GLU A 147 -15.29 12.86 5.22
C GLU A 147 -14.41 12.48 4.01
N ALA A 148 -13.99 11.22 3.89
CA ALA A 148 -13.21 10.74 2.75
C ALA A 148 -13.99 10.79 1.42
N GLN A 149 -15.32 10.70 1.47
CA GLN A 149 -16.19 10.83 0.31
C GLN A 149 -16.50 12.28 -0.08
N ALA A 150 -16.20 13.26 0.79
CA ALA A 150 -16.34 14.67 0.45
C ALA A 150 -15.47 15.00 -0.78
N GLU A 151 -16.01 15.81 -1.70
CA GLU A 151 -15.38 16.06 -3.01
C GLU A 151 -13.92 16.55 -2.89
N ALA A 152 -13.61 17.36 -1.87
CA ALA A 152 -12.24 17.82 -1.60
C ALA A 152 -11.24 16.68 -1.29
N ARG A 153 -11.69 15.57 -0.71
CA ARG A 153 -10.84 14.43 -0.33
C ARG A 153 -10.90 13.29 -1.35
N LYS A 154 -12.01 13.14 -2.06
CA LYS A 154 -12.18 12.16 -3.14
C LYS A 154 -11.18 12.33 -4.29
N ALA A 155 -10.80 13.57 -4.58
CA ALA A 155 -9.79 13.88 -5.60
C ALA A 155 -8.37 13.41 -5.21
N ARG A 156 -8.13 13.14 -3.92
CA ARG A 156 -6.78 12.89 -3.40
C ARG A 156 -6.16 11.59 -3.90
N LEU A 157 -6.92 10.50 -3.91
CA LEU A 157 -6.45 9.22 -4.45
C LEU A 157 -6.13 9.32 -5.95
N ARG A 158 -6.92 10.10 -6.69
CA ARG A 158 -6.66 10.38 -8.10
C ARG A 158 -5.37 11.18 -8.26
N ALA A 159 -5.19 12.24 -7.48
CA ALA A 159 -3.99 13.06 -7.50
C ALA A 159 -2.72 12.24 -7.20
N PHE A 160 -2.74 11.37 -6.19
CA PHE A 160 -1.62 10.44 -5.94
C PHE A 160 -1.39 9.48 -7.10
N SER A 161 -2.45 8.91 -7.69
CA SER A 161 -2.29 8.00 -8.84
C SER A 161 -1.70 8.71 -10.07
N GLU A 162 -2.09 9.96 -10.33
CA GLU A 162 -1.51 10.78 -11.40
C GLU A 162 -0.06 11.18 -11.10
N GLU A 163 0.25 11.48 -9.84
CA GLU A 163 1.61 11.76 -9.39
C GLU A 163 2.52 10.54 -9.54
N ALA A 164 2.06 9.35 -9.16
CA ALA A 164 2.79 8.10 -9.35
C ALA A 164 3.19 7.91 -10.83
N ILE A 165 2.26 8.17 -11.75
CA ILE A 165 2.51 8.12 -13.20
C ILE A 165 3.55 9.17 -13.61
N ARG A 166 3.42 10.43 -13.15
CA ARG A 166 4.40 11.49 -13.45
C ARG A 166 5.80 11.15 -12.93
N ARG A 167 5.88 10.51 -11.76
CA ARG A 167 7.13 10.02 -11.15
C ARG A 167 7.64 8.71 -11.74
N LYS A 168 7.01 8.22 -12.82
CA LYS A 168 7.38 7.00 -13.54
C LYS A 168 7.33 5.74 -12.68
N ILE A 169 6.48 5.71 -11.65
CA ILE A 169 6.21 4.51 -10.87
C ILE A 169 5.54 3.48 -11.78
N PHE A 170 6.09 2.26 -11.80
CA PHE A 170 5.61 1.16 -12.63
C PHE A 170 5.15 -0.06 -11.82
N GLY A 171 5.23 0.01 -10.49
CA GLY A 171 4.86 -1.07 -9.59
C GLY A 171 4.75 -0.64 -8.13
N ALA A 172 4.30 -1.55 -7.27
CA ALA A 172 4.17 -1.32 -5.83
C ALA A 172 4.68 -2.53 -5.02
N PRO A 173 5.33 -2.31 -3.87
CA PRO A 173 5.58 -1.02 -3.25
C PRO A 173 6.75 -0.32 -3.95
N THR A 174 6.74 1.01 -3.94
CA THR A 174 7.86 1.85 -4.37
C THR A 174 8.18 2.84 -3.27
N PHE A 175 9.44 3.03 -2.98
CA PHE A 175 9.92 3.99 -1.99
C PHE A 175 10.73 5.10 -2.67
N PHE A 176 10.66 6.30 -2.11
CA PHE A 176 11.56 7.39 -2.50
C PHE A 176 12.29 7.99 -1.31
N VAL A 177 13.57 8.29 -1.51
CA VAL A 177 14.38 9.12 -0.62
C VAL A 177 14.93 10.28 -1.45
N GLY A 178 14.33 11.47 -1.29
CA GLY A 178 14.49 12.54 -2.27
C GLY A 178 14.03 12.08 -3.66
N ASP A 179 14.93 12.14 -4.64
CA ASP A 179 14.65 11.72 -6.03
C ASP A 179 15.03 10.26 -6.32
N GLU A 180 15.67 9.56 -5.38
CA GLU A 180 16.11 8.17 -5.56
C GLU A 180 14.95 7.19 -5.34
N MET A 181 14.67 6.35 -6.34
CA MET A 181 13.61 5.35 -6.33
C MET A 181 14.13 3.97 -5.91
N PHE A 182 13.42 3.32 -4.99
CA PHE A 182 13.65 1.95 -4.54
C PHE A 182 12.37 1.14 -4.76
N TRP A 183 12.37 0.20 -5.69
CA TRP A 183 11.17 -0.57 -6.04
C TRP A 183 11.23 -2.00 -5.52
N GLY A 184 10.16 -2.44 -4.85
CA GLY A 184 10.01 -3.80 -4.33
C GLY A 184 10.12 -3.88 -2.81
N ASN A 185 9.44 -4.87 -2.22
CA ASN A 185 9.52 -5.12 -0.77
C ASN A 185 10.96 -5.39 -0.30
N ASP A 186 11.75 -6.05 -1.14
CA ASP A 186 13.16 -6.36 -0.94
C ASP A 186 14.09 -5.14 -0.97
N ARG A 187 13.56 -3.94 -1.26
CA ARG A 187 14.29 -2.66 -1.23
C ARG A 187 13.86 -1.72 -0.10
N LEU A 188 12.99 -2.18 0.79
CA LEU A 188 12.53 -1.36 1.91
C LEU A 188 13.68 -0.97 2.85
N GLU A 189 14.50 -1.92 3.28
CA GLU A 189 15.63 -1.63 4.17
C GLU A 189 16.69 -0.76 3.49
N ASP A 190 16.94 -0.95 2.19
CA ASP A 190 17.84 -0.09 1.41
C ASP A 190 17.37 1.38 1.44
N ALA A 191 16.07 1.60 1.24
CA ALA A 191 15.48 2.95 1.30
C ALA A 191 15.58 3.56 2.72
N LEU A 192 15.29 2.78 3.76
CA LEU A 192 15.42 3.24 5.16
C LEU A 192 16.88 3.53 5.54
N ALA A 193 17.82 2.70 5.09
CA ALA A 193 19.26 2.91 5.29
C ALA A 193 19.72 4.19 4.60
N LYS A 194 19.28 4.44 3.35
CA LYS A 194 19.57 5.67 2.63
C LYS A 194 19.03 6.91 3.36
N ALA A 195 17.79 6.87 3.82
CA ALA A 195 17.15 7.99 4.51
C ALA A 195 17.78 8.29 5.88
N SER A 196 18.28 7.27 6.58
CA SER A 196 18.94 7.45 7.88
C SER A 196 20.37 8.01 7.78
N ALA A 197 21.04 7.82 6.63
CA ALA A 197 22.38 8.34 6.36
C ALA A 197 22.42 9.84 6.00
N GLY A 198 21.27 10.45 5.67
CA GLY A 198 21.11 11.89 5.40
C GLY A 198 20.79 12.73 6.63
#